data_AF-A0A2G9XKJ1-F1
#
_entry.id   AF-A0A2G9XKJ1-F1
#
_cell.length_a   1.000
_cell.length_b   1.000
_cell.length_c   1.000
_cell.angle_alpha   90.00
_cell.angle_beta   90.00
_cell.angle_gamma   90.00
#
_symmetry.space_group_name_H-M   'P 1'
#
loop_
_entity.id
_entity.type
_entity.pdbx_description
1 polymer ?
#
loop_
_entity_poly.entity_id
_entity_poly.type
_entity_poly.pdbx_seq_one_letter_code
_entity_poly.pdbx_strand_id
1 'polypeptide(L)'
;MVFVLPKDLKSREADKLVFKEIGETIALREGNSREIEVLVLGDSRRWISFYANLSFKGAPCPDKYKDYEEIVGNSYEQFVENLKARGIRYVVWEEKRWPRQGFDFTEFHKGKDFIRLGAWSHRDTGRIILFRFLGSCEGEV
;
A
#
# COMPACT_ATOMS: atom_id res chain seq x y z
N MET A 1 21.12 -4.43 -38.08
CA MET A 1 20.30 -3.72 -37.08
C MET A 1 20.71 -4.24 -35.71
N VAL A 2 21.42 -3.45 -34.91
CA VAL A 2 21.91 -3.87 -33.59
C VAL A 2 20.89 -3.42 -32.55
N PHE A 3 20.19 -4.36 -31.92
CA PHE A 3 19.36 -4.10 -30.76
C PHE A 3 20.27 -3.94 -29.54
N VAL A 4 20.63 -2.71 -29.20
CA VAL A 4 21.34 -2.44 -27.94
C VAL A 4 20.27 -2.31 -26.85
N LEU A 5 20.18 -3.29 -25.95
CA LEU A 5 19.35 -3.18 -24.76
C LEU A 5 19.90 -1.99 -23.92
N PRO A 6 19.10 -0.96 -23.61
CA PRO A 6 19.56 0.14 -22.77
C PRO A 6 20.01 -0.41 -21.41
N LYS A 7 21.24 -0.11 -20.98
CA LYS A 7 21.75 -0.50 -19.65
C LYS A 7 20.83 -0.04 -18.52
N ASP A 8 20.04 1.02 -18.74
CA ASP A 8 19.08 1.57 -17.79
C ASP A 8 17.85 0.70 -17.53
N LEU A 9 17.50 -0.25 -18.42
CA LEU A 9 16.33 -1.11 -18.19
C LEU A 9 16.51 -1.96 -16.93
N LYS A 10 17.71 -2.52 -16.73
CA LYS A 10 18.00 -3.42 -15.61
C LYS A 10 17.95 -2.71 -14.26
N SER A 11 18.40 -1.46 -14.18
CA SER A 11 18.31 -0.66 -12.95
C SER A 11 16.88 -0.22 -12.66
N ARG A 12 16.13 0.19 -13.69
CA ARG A 12 14.72 0.63 -13.53
C ARG A 12 13.78 -0.52 -13.17
N GLU A 13 14.05 -1.74 -13.61
CA GLU A 13 13.31 -2.92 -13.19
C GLU A 13 13.64 -3.32 -11.76
N ALA A 14 14.92 -3.27 -11.36
CA ALA A 14 15.33 -3.54 -9.99
C ALA A 14 14.68 -2.58 -8.98
N ASP A 15 14.58 -1.30 -9.31
CA ASP A 15 13.90 -0.30 -8.47
C ASP A 15 12.39 -0.62 -8.28
N LYS A 16 11.76 -1.31 -9.24
CA LYS A 16 10.34 -1.69 -9.14
C LYS A 16 10.09 -3.01 -8.42
N LEU A 17 11.13 -3.83 -8.18
CA LEU A 17 10.98 -5.11 -7.49
C LEU A 17 10.39 -4.95 -6.09
N VAL A 18 10.71 -3.84 -5.41
CA VAL A 18 10.16 -3.54 -4.09
C VAL A 18 8.63 -3.50 -4.08
N PHE A 19 8.02 -2.92 -5.12
CA PHE A 19 6.55 -2.83 -5.22
C PHE A 19 5.92 -4.19 -5.50
N LYS A 20 6.61 -5.03 -6.28
CA LYS A 20 6.23 -6.41 -6.51
C LYS A 20 6.27 -7.22 -5.21
N GLU A 21 7.38 -7.15 -4.47
CA GLU A 21 7.54 -7.86 -3.20
C GLU A 21 6.47 -7.45 -2.18
N ILE A 22 6.15 -6.16 -2.09
CA ILE A 22 5.07 -5.67 -1.20
C ILE A 22 3.72 -6.26 -1.63
N GLY A 23 3.38 -6.20 -2.92
CA GLY A 23 2.13 -6.75 -3.44
C GLY A 23 2.02 -8.26 -3.23
N GLU A 24 3.07 -9.03 -3.56
CA GLU A 24 3.10 -10.47 -3.36
C GLU A 24 3.03 -10.86 -1.89
N THR A 25 3.64 -10.08 -0.98
CA THR A 25 3.51 -10.26 0.47
C THR A 25 2.05 -10.16 0.92
N ILE A 26 1.29 -9.23 0.35
CA ILE A 26 -0.14 -9.06 0.65
C ILE A 26 -0.94 -10.23 0.05
N ALA A 27 -0.70 -10.57 -1.22
CA ALA A 27 -1.40 -11.65 -1.92
C ALA A 27 -1.22 -13.01 -1.23
N LEU A 28 0.01 -13.34 -0.82
CA LEU A 28 0.33 -14.58 -0.10
C LEU A 28 -0.46 -14.72 1.22
N ARG A 29 -0.78 -13.59 1.87
CA ARG A 29 -1.48 -13.59 3.15
C ARG A 29 -3.00 -13.67 3.01
N GLU A 30 -3.57 -13.04 1.99
CA GLU A 30 -5.03 -12.95 1.83
C GLU A 30 -5.62 -13.97 0.85
N GLY A 31 -4.78 -14.56 -0.01
CA GLY A 31 -5.24 -15.35 -1.14
C GLY A 31 -5.82 -14.47 -2.25
N ASN A 32 -6.80 -14.98 -2.99
CA ASN A 32 -7.32 -14.33 -4.20
C ASN A 32 -8.85 -14.43 -4.38
N SER A 33 -9.58 -14.75 -3.32
CA SER A 33 -11.04 -14.91 -3.36
C SER A 33 -11.81 -13.59 -3.49
N ARG A 34 -11.19 -12.48 -3.08
CA ARG A 34 -11.75 -11.13 -3.16
C ARG A 34 -10.67 -10.12 -3.54
N GLU A 35 -11.10 -8.95 -4.00
CA GLU A 35 -10.23 -7.81 -4.16
C GLU A 35 -9.61 -7.42 -2.81
N ILE A 36 -8.31 -7.14 -2.84
CA ILE A 36 -7.57 -6.68 -1.69
C ILE A 36 -7.43 -5.16 -1.78
N GLU A 37 -8.10 -4.49 -0.86
CA GLU A 37 -8.05 -3.05 -0.68
C GLU A 37 -6.75 -2.62 0.00
N VAL A 38 -5.91 -1.91 -0.75
CA VAL A 38 -4.61 -1.40 -0.31
C VAL A 38 -4.58 0.12 -0.48
N LEU A 39 -4.34 0.85 0.60
CA LEU A 39 -4.05 2.28 0.55
C LEU A 39 -2.55 2.47 0.32
N VAL A 40 -2.21 3.07 -0.81
CA VAL A 40 -0.85 3.48 -1.17
C VAL A 40 -0.92 4.88 -1.73
N LEU A 41 -0.03 5.76 -1.26
CA LEU A 41 0.02 7.14 -1.70
C LEU A 41 1.05 7.25 -2.84
N GLY A 42 0.68 7.93 -3.93
CA GLY A 42 1.57 8.18 -5.06
C GLY A 42 1.63 7.06 -6.12
N ASP A 43 2.71 7.07 -6.91
CA ASP A 43 2.81 6.32 -8.17
C ASP A 43 3.05 4.82 -7.99
N SER A 44 3.54 4.41 -6.82
CA SER A 44 3.74 3.00 -6.47
C SER A 44 2.41 2.25 -6.32
N ARG A 45 1.31 2.98 -6.07
CA ARG A 45 -0.05 2.41 -5.91
C ARG A 45 -0.42 1.46 -7.03
N ARG A 46 -0.20 1.87 -8.29
CA ARG A 46 -0.57 1.04 -9.45
C ARG A 46 0.15 -0.30 -9.45
N TRP A 47 1.44 -0.32 -9.11
CA TRP A 47 2.23 -1.55 -9.08
C TRP A 47 1.86 -2.42 -7.88
N ILE A 48 1.74 -1.83 -6.69
CA ILE A 48 1.43 -2.59 -5.46
C ILE A 48 0.01 -3.18 -5.55
N SER A 49 -0.99 -2.39 -5.94
CA SER A 49 -2.37 -2.86 -6.11
C SER A 49 -2.46 -3.97 -7.17
N PHE A 50 -1.70 -3.84 -8.26
CA PHE A 50 -1.63 -4.87 -9.30
C PHE A 50 -1.04 -6.18 -8.76
N TYR A 51 0.14 -6.15 -8.14
CA TYR A 51 0.79 -7.37 -7.65
C TYR A 51 0.05 -7.99 -6.46
N ALA A 52 -0.63 -7.20 -5.62
CA ALA A 52 -1.50 -7.71 -4.57
C ALA A 52 -2.72 -8.47 -5.12
N ASN A 53 -3.21 -8.09 -6.29
CA ASN A 53 -4.43 -8.64 -6.87
C ASN A 53 -4.19 -9.43 -8.16
N LEU A 54 -2.95 -9.83 -8.46
CA LEU A 54 -2.57 -10.46 -9.74
C LEU A 54 -3.39 -11.71 -10.05
N SER A 55 -3.74 -12.47 -9.00
CA SER A 55 -4.50 -13.72 -9.12
C SER A 55 -6.00 -13.57 -8.86
N PHE A 56 -6.48 -12.34 -8.62
CA PHE A 56 -7.90 -12.04 -8.44
C PHE A 56 -8.58 -11.99 -9.81
N LYS A 57 -9.75 -12.64 -9.95
CA LYS A 57 -10.45 -12.77 -11.24
C LYS A 57 -11.18 -11.51 -11.69
N GLY A 58 -11.27 -10.48 -10.83
CA GLY A 58 -11.90 -9.20 -11.15
C GLY A 58 -10.92 -8.19 -11.77
N ALA A 59 -11.40 -6.97 -11.97
CA ALA A 59 -10.61 -5.84 -12.47
C ALA A 59 -10.44 -4.80 -11.35
N PRO A 60 -9.46 -4.98 -10.44
CA PRO A 60 -9.23 -4.04 -9.36
C PRO A 60 -8.86 -2.67 -9.92
N CYS A 61 -9.42 -1.59 -9.37
CA CYS A 61 -9.13 -0.25 -9.84
C CYS A 61 -7.86 0.29 -9.15
N PRO A 62 -6.73 0.43 -9.85
CA PRO A 62 -5.47 0.85 -9.23
C PRO A 62 -5.47 2.32 -8.81
N ASP A 63 -6.44 3.12 -9.26
CA ASP A 63 -6.58 4.54 -8.92
C ASP A 63 -7.77 4.82 -8.00
N LYS A 64 -8.35 3.79 -7.37
CA LYS A 64 -9.51 3.91 -6.46
C LYS A 64 -9.31 4.92 -5.34
N TYR A 65 -8.08 5.02 -4.82
CA TYR A 65 -7.70 5.94 -3.74
C TYR A 65 -6.72 7.00 -4.22
N LYS A 66 -6.98 7.59 -5.40
CA LYS A 66 -6.17 8.69 -5.93
C LYS A 66 -6.24 9.93 -5.07
N ASP A 67 -7.44 10.27 -4.61
CA ASP A 67 -7.73 11.41 -3.74
C ASP A 67 -7.66 10.90 -2.28
N TYR A 68 -6.43 10.69 -1.79
CA TYR A 68 -6.17 10.04 -0.50
C TYR A 68 -6.41 10.98 0.69
N GLU A 69 -6.50 12.28 0.46
CA GLU A 69 -6.62 13.32 1.48
C GLU A 69 -7.85 13.09 2.38
N GLU A 70 -8.99 12.71 1.77
CA GLU A 70 -10.21 12.39 2.51
C GLU A 70 -10.07 11.12 3.35
N ILE A 71 -9.23 10.18 2.93
CA ILE A 71 -8.99 8.92 3.64
C ILE A 71 -8.07 9.17 4.82
N VAL A 72 -6.95 9.87 4.59
CA VAL A 72 -6.00 10.27 5.63
C VAL A 72 -6.70 11.13 6.68
N GLY A 73 -7.47 12.13 6.28
CA GLY A 73 -8.16 13.02 7.21
C GLY A 73 -7.20 13.85 8.07
N ASN A 74 -7.74 14.45 9.13
CA ASN A 74 -7.00 15.39 10.00
C ASN A 74 -6.55 14.79 11.34
N SER A 75 -7.04 13.60 11.71
CA SER A 75 -6.67 12.91 12.95
C SER A 75 -6.55 11.39 12.75
N TYR A 76 -5.90 10.71 13.69
CA TYR A 76 -5.75 9.26 13.66
C TYR A 76 -7.09 8.52 13.75
N GLU A 77 -8.01 9.00 14.57
CA GLU A 77 -9.36 8.43 14.72
C GLU A 77 -10.13 8.50 13.40
N GLN A 78 -10.09 9.67 12.75
CA GLN A 78 -10.72 9.87 11.46
C GLN A 78 -10.10 8.94 10.40
N PHE A 79 -8.78 8.78 10.42
CA PHE A 79 -8.08 7.84 9.53
C PHE A 79 -8.57 6.40 9.74
N VAL A 80 -8.61 5.92 10.99
CA VAL A 80 -9.08 4.57 11.33
C VAL A 80 -10.53 4.35 10.90
N GLU A 81 -11.42 5.30 11.17
CA GLU A 81 -12.82 5.25 10.73
C GLU A 81 -12.94 5.19 9.20
N ASN A 82 -12.16 6.01 8.51
CA ASN A 82 -12.12 6.05 7.06
C ASN A 82 -11.65 4.73 6.43
N LEU A 83 -10.65 4.08 7.03
CA LEU A 83 -10.17 2.76 6.61
C LEU A 83 -11.26 1.70 6.80
N LYS A 84 -11.93 1.70 7.96
CA LYS A 84 -13.06 0.78 8.25
C LYS A 84 -14.19 0.95 7.24
N ALA A 85 -14.64 2.18 7.03
CA ALA A 85 -15.76 2.50 6.13
C ALA A 85 -15.50 2.05 4.68
N ARG A 86 -14.23 2.00 4.27
CA ARG A 86 -13.81 1.62 2.91
C ARG A 86 -13.32 0.17 2.81
N GLY A 87 -13.30 -0.57 3.92
CA GLY A 87 -12.80 -1.95 3.96
C GLY A 87 -11.31 -2.06 3.63
N ILE A 88 -10.52 -0.99 3.84
CA ILE A 88 -9.08 -0.97 3.55
C ILE A 88 -8.35 -1.76 4.64
N ARG A 89 -7.58 -2.77 4.23
CA ARG A 89 -6.90 -3.70 5.16
C ARG A 89 -5.39 -3.54 5.20
N TYR A 90 -4.83 -2.88 4.20
CA TYR A 90 -3.40 -2.67 4.07
C TYR A 90 -3.11 -1.20 3.82
N VAL A 91 -2.10 -0.67 4.51
CA VAL A 91 -1.60 0.69 4.34
C VAL A 91 -0.12 0.62 4.04
N VAL A 92 0.30 1.24 2.95
CA VAL A 92 1.71 1.42 2.60
C VAL A 92 2.10 2.84 2.92
N TRP A 93 2.98 2.98 3.91
CA TRP A 93 3.58 4.25 4.28
C TRP A 93 4.89 4.43 3.50
N GLU A 94 5.05 5.60 2.88
CA GLU A 94 6.25 5.97 2.13
C GLU A 94 6.82 7.29 2.66
N GLU A 95 8.05 7.25 3.14
CA GLU A 95 8.72 8.37 3.85
C GLU A 95 8.66 9.70 3.09
N LYS A 96 8.91 9.68 1.78
CA LYS A 96 8.96 10.90 0.96
C LYS A 96 7.60 11.34 0.42
N ARG A 97 6.58 10.48 0.48
CA ARG A 97 5.25 10.73 -0.12
C ARG A 97 4.12 10.88 0.89
N TRP A 98 4.32 10.42 2.12
CA TRP A 98 3.32 10.58 3.16
C TRP A 98 3.08 12.07 3.45
N PRO A 99 1.81 12.53 3.55
CA PRO A 99 1.51 13.92 3.79
C PRO A 99 2.15 14.38 5.10
N ARG A 100 2.97 15.43 5.01
CA ARG A 100 3.57 16.11 6.17
C ARG A 100 2.59 17.04 6.87
N GLN A 101 1.50 17.38 6.20
CA GLN A 101 0.41 18.19 6.74
C GLN A 101 -0.73 17.22 7.11
N GLY A 102 -1.04 17.13 8.41
CA GLY A 102 -1.93 16.12 8.97
C GLY A 102 -1.37 15.54 10.27
N PHE A 103 -1.95 14.44 10.76
CA PHE A 103 -1.39 13.71 11.91
C PHE A 103 -0.23 12.80 11.45
N ASP A 104 0.80 12.68 12.27
CA ASP A 104 1.95 11.82 11.95
C ASP A 104 1.62 10.35 12.20
N PHE A 105 1.20 9.63 11.16
CA PHE A 105 0.91 8.19 11.23
C PHE A 105 2.03 7.37 11.88
N THR A 106 3.30 7.78 11.73
CA THR A 106 4.43 7.09 12.36
C THR A 106 4.58 7.37 13.85
N GLU A 107 3.92 8.36 14.42
CA GLU A 107 3.80 8.51 15.87
C GLU A 107 2.70 7.61 16.44
N PHE A 108 1.63 7.40 15.67
CA PHE A 108 0.43 6.68 16.10
C PHE A 108 0.39 5.19 15.75
N HIS A 109 1.33 4.66 14.97
CA HIS A 109 1.46 3.20 14.74
C HIS A 109 1.67 2.36 16.02
N LYS A 110 1.86 3.01 17.19
CA LYS A 110 1.81 2.38 18.51
C LYS A 110 0.38 2.00 18.96
N GLY A 111 -0.64 2.44 18.23
CA GLY A 111 -2.02 2.04 18.41
C GLY A 111 -2.23 0.55 18.11
N LYS A 112 -3.17 -0.09 18.81
CA LYS A 112 -3.50 -1.51 18.67
C LYS A 112 -4.10 -1.87 17.30
N ASP A 113 -4.33 -0.89 16.42
CA ASP A 113 -5.05 -1.08 15.17
C ASP A 113 -4.16 -1.48 13.99
N PHE A 114 -2.83 -1.43 14.12
CA PHE A 114 -1.91 -1.75 13.02
C PHE A 114 -0.81 -2.73 13.42
N ILE A 115 -0.52 -3.68 12.52
CA ILE A 115 0.67 -4.54 12.60
C ILE A 115 1.59 -4.20 11.43
N ARG A 116 2.85 -3.90 11.72
CA ARG A 116 3.89 -3.80 10.69
C ARG A 116 4.21 -5.18 10.13
N LEU A 117 4.06 -5.36 8.83
CA LEU A 117 4.34 -6.62 8.13
C LEU A 117 5.73 -6.65 7.48
N GLY A 118 6.27 -5.49 7.11
CA GLY A 118 7.56 -5.41 6.44
C GLY A 118 8.07 -3.99 6.36
N ALA A 119 9.35 -3.84 6.00
CA ALA A 119 9.90 -2.56 5.58
C ALA A 119 10.96 -2.76 4.51
N TRP A 120 11.00 -1.80 3.59
CA TRP A 120 11.91 -1.77 2.47
C TRP A 120 12.52 -0.38 2.35
N SER A 121 13.54 -0.27 1.50
CA SER A 121 14.14 1.00 1.13
C SER A 121 14.12 1.13 -0.38
N HIS A 122 13.74 2.31 -0.87
CA HIS A 122 13.70 2.61 -2.29
C HIS A 122 14.23 4.02 -2.53
N ARG A 123 14.98 4.20 -3.62
CA ARG A 123 15.72 5.45 -3.90
C ARG A 123 14.79 6.66 -3.94
N ASP A 124 13.64 6.54 -4.61
CA ASP A 124 12.76 7.68 -4.90
C ASP A 124 11.68 7.92 -3.84
N THR A 125 11.28 6.89 -3.11
CA THR A 125 10.20 6.96 -2.10
C THR A 125 10.73 6.96 -0.67
N GLY A 126 12.03 6.67 -0.48
CA GLY A 126 12.66 6.54 0.83
C GLY A 126 12.32 5.21 1.48
N ARG A 127 12.18 5.21 2.80
CA ARG A 127 11.70 4.04 3.52
C ARG A 127 10.23 3.76 3.18
N ILE A 128 9.93 2.50 2.89
CA ILE A 128 8.58 2.01 2.67
C ILE A 128 8.24 1.04 3.80
N ILE A 129 7.05 1.17 4.41
CA ILE A 129 6.59 0.29 5.47
C ILE A 129 5.19 -0.20 5.15
N LEU A 130 5.00 -1.52 5.18
CA LEU A 130 3.69 -2.13 5.00
C LEU A 130 3.06 -2.38 6.37
N PHE A 131 1.85 -1.89 6.55
CA PHE A 131 1.01 -2.14 7.72
C PHE A 131 -0.24 -2.91 7.33
N ARG A 132 -0.63 -3.84 8.20
CA ARG A 132 -1.94 -4.46 8.20
C ARG A 132 -2.82 -3.75 9.21
N PHE A 133 -3.99 -3.31 8.76
CA PHE A 133 -5.02 -2.79 9.63
C PHE A 133 -5.80 -3.94 10.28
N LEU A 134 -5.90 -3.91 11.61
CA LEU A 134 -6.58 -4.91 12.44
C LEU A 134 -8.02 -4.56 12.77
N GLY A 135 -8.48 -3.34 12.44
CA GLY A 135 -9.77 -2.81 12.86
C GLY A 135 -11.01 -3.46 12.23
N SER A 136 -10.96 -4.75 11.93
CA SER A 136 -12.09 -5.56 11.50
C SER A 136 -12.17 -6.81 12.38
N CYS A 137 -12.91 -6.72 13.49
CA CYS A 137 -13.61 -7.83 14.15
C CYS A 137 -14.59 -7.27 15.22
N GLU A 138 -15.78 -6.88 14.79
CA GLU A 138 -17.02 -7.12 15.54
C GLU A 138 -18.12 -7.41 14.50
N GLY A 139 -18.62 -8.64 14.48
CA GLY A 139 -19.87 -9.01 13.78
C GLY A 139 -19.74 -9.91 12.55
N GLU A 140 -19.54 -11.21 12.75
CA GLU A 140 -20.35 -12.23 12.05
C GLU A 140 -20.86 -13.19 13.14
N VAL A 141 -22.19 -13.17 13.33
CA VAL A 141 -22.97 -14.05 14.21
C VAL A 141 -23.48 -15.22 13.39
#